data_AF-A0A537GWA8-F1
#
_entry.id   AF-A0A537GWA8-F1
#
_cell.length_a   1.000
_cell.length_b   1.000
_cell.length_c   1.000
_cell.angle_alpha   90.00
_cell.angle_beta   90.00
_cell.angle_gamma   90.00
#
_symmetry.space_group_name_H-M   'P 1'
#
loop_
_entity.id
_entity.type
_entity.pdbx_description
1 polymer ?
#
loop_
_entity_poly.entity_id
_entity_poly.type
_entity_poly.pdbx_seq_one_letter_code
_entity_poly.pdbx_strand_id
1 'polypeptide(L)'
;MLPISLHENDLLGGLLGNLGTISQLLFTVLFIALFFGFGQKLQMRQFLWEIDKGLRRLDMFRNSAKDLTLKTVKEIGKPSTDPGPQINVLMEQFLISPVDMDPAGIVGKIDHLLDVRDAKFKEDVRRIAPGADSSQVMNLENLVEASWALNTIYRIIRHFYLMGKKTNSIFIIIQLQALLPLIIQEAEAYLGAAKAFAEGQPIGDGIGPLVASRLMKAEGREGCGGCGDDDGGS
;
A
#
# COMPACT_ATOMS: atom_id res chain seq x y z
N MET A 1 5.17 -72.71 -53.72
CA MET A 1 4.82 -71.34 -54.12
C MET A 1 5.23 -70.42 -52.98
N LEU A 2 6.29 -69.62 -53.16
CA LEU A 2 6.71 -68.58 -52.21
C LEU A 2 5.79 -67.36 -52.34
N PRO A 3 5.38 -66.68 -51.26
CA PRO A 3 4.94 -65.30 -51.35
C PRO A 3 6.13 -64.37 -51.09
N ILE A 4 6.50 -63.61 -52.12
CA ILE A 4 7.32 -62.40 -52.06
C ILE A 4 6.36 -61.22 -52.24
N SER A 5 6.25 -60.37 -51.21
CA SER A 5 5.91 -58.93 -51.28
C SER A 5 5.81 -58.36 -49.85
N LEU A 6 6.94 -57.95 -49.24
CA LEU A 6 7.47 -56.56 -49.20
C LEU A 6 6.49 -55.59 -48.51
N HIS A 7 6.60 -55.35 -47.20
CA HIS A 7 7.52 -54.38 -46.55
C HIS A 7 7.41 -52.92 -47.09
N GLU A 8 6.26 -52.51 -47.63
CA GLU A 8 6.06 -51.12 -48.09
C GLU A 8 5.32 -50.23 -47.07
N ASN A 9 4.56 -50.82 -46.13
CA ASN A 9 3.73 -50.08 -45.17
C ASN A 9 4.47 -49.63 -43.89
N ASP A 10 5.60 -50.26 -43.55
CA ASP A 10 6.39 -49.87 -42.37
C ASP A 10 7.20 -48.59 -42.59
N LEU A 11 7.65 -48.35 -43.83
CA LEU A 11 8.47 -47.19 -44.17
C LEU A 11 7.60 -45.92 -44.25
N LEU A 12 6.40 -46.01 -44.85
CA LEU A 12 5.42 -44.93 -44.84
C LEU A 12 4.80 -44.70 -43.45
N GLY A 13 4.54 -45.75 -42.66
CA GLY A 13 4.03 -45.64 -41.30
C GLY A 13 5.03 -44.96 -40.34
N GLY A 14 6.32 -45.32 -40.43
CA GLY A 14 7.39 -44.65 -39.70
C GLY A 14 7.62 -43.21 -40.15
N LEU A 15 7.57 -42.94 -41.47
CA LEU A 15 7.71 -41.58 -42.02
C LEU A 15 6.54 -40.68 -41.61
N LEU A 16 5.28 -41.16 -41.70
CA LEU A 16 4.08 -40.42 -41.29
C LEU A 16 4.00 -40.20 -39.77
N GLY A 17 4.45 -41.17 -38.96
CA GLY A 17 4.58 -41.01 -37.50
C GLY A 17 5.64 -39.97 -37.11
N ASN A 18 6.78 -39.96 -37.78
CA ASN A 18 7.83 -38.95 -37.59
C ASN A 18 7.37 -37.57 -38.10
N LEU A 19 6.67 -37.48 -39.23
CA LEU A 19 6.09 -36.23 -39.72
C LEU A 19 4.98 -35.70 -38.81
N GLY A 20 4.15 -36.59 -38.24
CA GLY A 20 3.11 -36.24 -37.27
C GLY A 20 3.71 -35.67 -35.97
N THR A 21 4.74 -36.31 -35.43
CA THR A 21 5.45 -35.82 -34.24
C THR A 21 6.20 -34.51 -34.52
N ILE A 22 6.82 -34.36 -35.68
CA ILE A 22 7.46 -33.09 -36.11
C ILE A 22 6.43 -31.97 -36.26
N SER A 23 5.28 -32.25 -36.89
CA SER A 23 4.18 -31.28 -37.05
C SER A 23 3.58 -30.87 -35.70
N GLN A 24 3.40 -31.84 -34.79
CA GLN A 24 2.94 -31.58 -33.42
C GLN A 24 3.94 -30.72 -32.65
N LEU A 25 5.24 -31.03 -32.73
CA LEU A 25 6.31 -30.23 -32.11
C LEU A 25 6.33 -28.80 -32.68
N LEU A 26 6.21 -28.66 -34.01
CA LEU A 26 6.16 -27.35 -34.67
C LEU A 26 4.94 -26.54 -34.19
N PHE A 27 3.77 -27.18 -34.10
CA PHE A 27 2.56 -26.56 -33.61
C PHE A 27 2.69 -26.16 -32.13
N THR A 28 3.28 -27.01 -31.29
CA THR A 28 3.52 -26.68 -29.86
C THR A 28 4.49 -25.50 -29.72
N VAL A 29 5.60 -25.48 -30.46
CA VAL A 29 6.55 -24.36 -30.43
C VAL A 29 5.91 -23.06 -30.93
N LEU A 30 5.13 -23.14 -32.02
CA LEU A 30 4.38 -21.99 -32.55
C LEU A 30 3.36 -21.47 -31.52
N PHE A 31 2.65 -22.38 -30.85
CA PHE A 31 1.67 -22.04 -29.83
C PHE A 31 2.32 -21.35 -28.62
N ILE A 32 3.45 -21.87 -28.14
CA ILE A 32 4.23 -21.26 -27.06
C ILE A 32 4.73 -19.87 -27.48
N ALA A 33 5.30 -19.73 -28.68
CA ALA A 33 5.81 -18.45 -29.17
C ALA A 33 4.71 -17.39 -29.29
N LEU A 34 3.53 -17.77 -29.77
CA LEU A 34 2.40 -16.87 -29.92
C LEU A 34 1.82 -16.49 -28.55
N PHE A 35 1.64 -17.46 -27.65
CA PHE A 35 1.08 -17.24 -26.32
C PHE A 35 2.01 -16.40 -25.43
N PHE A 36 3.31 -16.73 -25.36
CA PHE A 36 4.25 -15.95 -24.57
C PHE A 36 4.55 -14.59 -25.21
N GLY A 37 4.77 -14.52 -26.53
CA GLY A 37 5.09 -13.26 -27.20
C GLY A 37 3.95 -12.24 -27.19
N PHE A 38 2.73 -12.67 -27.51
CA PHE A 38 1.56 -11.79 -27.52
C PHE A 38 0.92 -11.64 -26.14
N GLY A 39 0.82 -12.74 -25.40
CA GLY A 39 0.20 -12.77 -24.06
C GLY A 39 0.95 -11.90 -23.05
N GLN A 40 2.29 -11.88 -23.08
CA GLN A 40 3.08 -11.03 -22.20
C GLN A 40 2.79 -9.53 -22.42
N LYS A 41 2.67 -9.08 -23.67
CA LYS A 41 2.32 -7.67 -23.97
C LYS A 41 0.90 -7.32 -23.51
N LEU A 42 -0.03 -8.25 -23.66
CA LEU A 42 -1.41 -8.07 -23.21
C LEU A 42 -1.49 -8.03 -21.68
N GLN A 43 -0.84 -8.97 -21.00
CA GLN A 43 -0.76 -9.05 -19.54
C GLN A 43 -0.19 -7.76 -18.94
N MET A 44 0.86 -7.20 -19.55
CA MET A 44 1.45 -5.93 -19.12
C MET A 44 0.49 -4.75 -19.20
N ARG A 45 -0.36 -4.70 -20.23
CA ARG A 45 -1.39 -3.67 -20.34
C ARG A 45 -2.44 -3.82 -19.24
N GLN A 46 -2.81 -5.05 -18.90
CA GLN A 46 -3.77 -5.33 -17.82
C GLN A 46 -3.20 -4.90 -16.46
N PHE A 47 -1.95 -5.26 -16.14
CA PHE A 47 -1.30 -4.86 -14.89
C PHE A 47 -1.18 -3.34 -14.77
N LEU A 48 -0.77 -2.65 -15.83
CA LEU A 48 -0.73 -1.19 -15.84
C LEU A 48 -2.10 -0.56 -15.58
N TRP A 49 -3.17 -1.15 -16.09
CA TRP A 49 -4.53 -0.66 -15.86
C TRP A 49 -5.00 -0.87 -14.41
N GLU A 50 -4.70 -2.02 -13.82
CA GLU A 50 -4.96 -2.28 -12.39
C GLU A 50 -4.19 -1.30 -11.50
N ILE A 51 -2.93 -1.05 -11.82
CA ILE A 51 -2.11 -0.06 -11.11
C ILE A 51 -2.67 1.36 -11.27
N ASP A 52 -3.09 1.76 -12.47
CA ASP A 52 -3.70 3.07 -12.72
C ASP A 52 -4.94 3.29 -11.84
N LYS A 53 -5.80 2.26 -11.69
CA LYS A 53 -6.96 2.31 -10.79
C LYS A 53 -6.56 2.50 -9.34
N GLY A 54 -5.58 1.73 -8.85
CA GLY A 54 -5.09 1.89 -7.48
C GLY A 54 -4.45 3.26 -7.25
N LEU A 55 -3.70 3.78 -8.23
CA LEU A 55 -3.11 5.11 -8.15
C LEU A 55 -4.17 6.22 -8.09
N ARG A 56 -5.28 6.09 -8.85
CA ARG A 56 -6.43 7.01 -8.74
C ARG A 56 -7.06 6.96 -7.34
N ARG A 57 -7.15 5.77 -6.75
CA ARG A 57 -7.65 5.61 -5.37
C ARG A 57 -6.74 6.31 -4.36
N LEU A 58 -5.42 6.14 -4.48
CA LEU A 58 -4.44 6.85 -3.65
C LEU A 58 -4.53 8.38 -3.82
N ASP A 59 -4.73 8.88 -5.04
CA ASP A 59 -4.91 10.31 -5.28
C ASP A 59 -6.18 10.85 -4.59
N MET A 60 -7.29 10.10 -4.64
CA MET A 60 -8.50 10.46 -3.91
C MET A 60 -8.28 10.50 -2.39
N PHE A 61 -7.54 9.54 -1.82
CA PHE A 61 -7.22 9.51 -0.39
C PHE A 61 -6.38 10.72 0.02
N ARG A 62 -5.31 11.00 -0.72
CA ARG A 62 -4.46 12.18 -0.55
C ARG A 62 -5.26 13.49 -0.59
N ASN A 63 -6.11 13.66 -1.61
CA ASN A 63 -6.91 14.88 -1.77
C ASN A 63 -7.94 15.02 -0.64
N SER A 64 -8.57 13.91 -0.22
CA SER A 64 -9.52 13.91 0.89
C SER A 64 -8.87 14.30 2.22
N ALA A 65 -7.68 13.77 2.51
CA ALA A 65 -6.94 14.11 3.73
C ALA A 65 -6.45 15.56 3.73
N LYS A 66 -6.01 16.07 2.57
CA LYS A 66 -5.66 17.48 2.38
C LYS A 66 -6.86 18.39 2.63
N ASP A 67 -8.01 18.09 2.03
CA ASP A 67 -9.23 18.88 2.19
C ASP A 67 -9.71 18.85 3.65
N LEU A 68 -9.61 17.70 4.31
CA LEU A 68 -9.92 17.55 5.72
C LEU A 68 -9.00 18.43 6.58
N THR A 69 -7.69 18.35 6.37
CA THR A 69 -6.70 19.18 7.08
C THR A 69 -6.97 20.67 6.89
N LEU A 70 -7.26 21.11 5.66
CA LEU A 70 -7.57 22.51 5.38
C LEU A 70 -8.83 22.99 6.11
N LYS A 71 -9.88 22.15 6.18
CA LYS A 71 -11.11 22.46 6.91
C LYS A 71 -10.85 22.56 8.41
N THR A 72 -10.23 21.55 8.99
CA THR A 72 -9.96 21.49 10.43
C THR A 72 -9.04 22.62 10.89
N VAL A 73 -8.01 22.97 10.12
CA VAL A 73 -7.13 24.12 10.44
C VAL A 73 -7.91 25.44 10.38
N LYS A 74 -8.81 25.62 9.41
CA LYS A 74 -9.64 26.84 9.31
C LYS A 74 -10.63 26.97 10.46
N GLU A 75 -11.23 25.87 10.90
CA GLU A 75 -12.21 25.83 11.99
C GLU A 75 -11.56 26.05 13.36
N ILE A 76 -10.45 25.35 13.64
CA ILE A 76 -9.81 25.33 14.96
C ILE A 76 -8.77 26.45 15.08
N GLY A 77 -7.89 26.60 14.09
CA GLY A 77 -6.74 27.49 14.16
C GLY A 77 -7.06 28.97 13.97
N LYS A 78 -8.22 29.28 13.37
CA LYS A 78 -8.66 30.63 12.94
C LYS A 78 -7.49 31.48 12.41
N PRO A 79 -6.74 31.00 11.41
CA PRO A 79 -5.57 31.71 10.92
C PRO A 79 -5.97 33.05 10.28
N SER A 80 -5.18 34.10 10.53
CA SER A 80 -5.40 35.45 9.96
C SER A 80 -5.13 35.52 8.44
N THR A 81 -4.62 34.44 7.84
CA THR A 81 -4.22 34.35 6.43
C THR A 81 -4.58 32.94 5.93
N ASP A 82 -4.82 32.76 4.63
CA ASP A 82 -5.14 31.43 4.08
C ASP A 82 -4.00 30.43 4.40
N PRO A 83 -4.29 29.35 5.15
CA PRO A 83 -3.26 28.40 5.58
C PRO A 83 -2.84 27.44 4.47
N GLY A 84 -3.51 27.48 3.31
CA GLY A 84 -3.31 26.55 2.19
C GLY A 84 -1.86 26.41 1.71
N PRO A 85 -1.14 27.51 1.41
CA PRO A 85 0.25 27.44 0.97
C PRO A 85 1.19 26.84 2.03
N GLN A 86 1.00 27.18 3.31
CA GLN A 86 1.84 26.71 4.40
C GLN A 86 1.62 25.22 4.68
N ILE A 87 0.36 24.76 4.63
CA ILE A 87 0.01 23.34 4.75
C ILE A 87 0.57 22.53 3.58
N ASN A 88 0.54 23.06 2.36
CA ASN A 88 1.13 22.37 1.20
C ASN A 88 2.64 22.17 1.37
N VAL A 89 3.36 23.19 1.84
CA VAL A 89 4.80 23.08 2.11
C VAL A 89 5.06 22.02 3.19
N LEU A 90 4.29 22.03 4.27
CA LEU A 90 4.42 21.05 5.35
C LEU A 90 4.12 19.61 4.90
N MET A 91 3.12 19.44 4.03
CA MET A 91 2.81 18.16 3.39
C MET A 91 3.86 17.70 2.35
N GLU A 92 4.72 18.60 1.89
CA GLU A 92 5.77 18.30 0.91
C GLU A 92 7.16 18.16 1.53
N GLN A 93 7.31 18.50 2.81
CA GLN A 93 8.54 18.36 3.57
C GLN A 93 9.03 16.91 3.54
N PHE A 94 10.33 16.68 3.53
CA PHE A 94 10.90 15.32 3.56
C PHE A 94 12.03 15.28 4.57
N LEU A 95 12.14 14.17 5.31
CA LEU A 95 13.23 13.94 6.24
C LEU A 95 14.38 13.25 5.49
N ILE A 96 15.59 13.82 5.56
CA ILE A 96 16.80 13.17 5.06
C ILE A 96 17.31 12.26 6.16
N SER A 97 17.09 10.95 6.01
CA SER A 97 17.68 9.97 6.91
C SER A 97 19.18 9.84 6.64
N PRO A 98 20.02 9.60 7.66
CA PRO A 98 21.45 9.41 7.48
C PRO A 98 21.73 8.21 6.57
N VAL A 99 22.64 8.39 5.60
CA VAL A 99 22.90 7.44 4.50
C VAL A 99 23.80 6.27 4.94
N ASP A 100 24.53 6.38 6.06
CA ASP A 100 25.49 5.37 6.50
C ASP A 100 25.14 4.79 7.88
N MET A 101 24.84 3.49 7.90
CA MET A 101 24.63 2.69 9.12
C MET A 101 25.97 2.26 9.73
N ASP A 102 26.55 3.10 10.58
CA ASP A 102 27.73 2.76 11.38
C ASP A 102 27.35 2.06 12.72
N PRO A 103 27.91 0.88 13.09
CA PRO A 103 27.35 0.02 14.14
C PRO A 103 27.39 0.52 15.59
N ALA A 104 28.06 1.63 15.90
CA ALA A 104 28.54 1.92 17.25
C ALA A 104 27.77 2.99 18.07
N GLY A 105 26.63 3.52 17.60
CA GLY A 105 25.90 4.54 18.38
C GLY A 105 24.71 5.21 17.70
N ILE A 106 23.97 4.47 16.86
CA ILE A 106 22.95 5.04 15.96
C ILE A 106 21.56 5.15 16.59
N VAL A 107 21.18 4.25 17.49
CA VAL A 107 19.84 4.29 18.12
C VAL A 107 19.59 5.67 18.74
N GLY A 108 20.53 6.17 19.56
CA GLY A 108 20.41 7.50 20.16
C GLY A 108 20.45 8.67 19.15
N LYS A 109 21.07 8.50 17.97
CA LYS A 109 21.04 9.52 16.91
C LYS A 109 19.72 9.51 16.14
N ILE A 110 19.16 8.33 15.88
CA ILE A 110 17.83 8.19 15.28
C ILE A 110 16.79 8.77 16.23
N ASP A 111 16.83 8.39 17.51
CA ASP A 111 15.93 8.92 18.54
C ASP A 111 16.01 10.45 18.59
N HIS A 112 17.22 11.02 18.65
CA HIS A 112 17.38 12.47 18.65
C HIS A 112 16.89 13.14 17.35
N LEU A 113 17.09 12.52 16.19
CA LEU A 113 16.59 13.05 14.92
C LEU A 113 15.06 13.02 14.84
N LEU A 114 14.43 11.98 15.38
CA LEU A 114 12.98 11.89 15.50
C LEU A 114 12.45 12.96 16.47
N ASP A 115 13.08 13.12 17.64
CA ASP A 115 12.70 14.15 18.63
C ASP A 115 12.78 15.56 18.05
N VAL A 116 13.84 15.87 17.30
CA VAL A 116 14.03 17.18 16.66
C VAL A 116 13.00 17.40 15.55
N ARG A 117 12.69 16.35 14.76
CA ARG A 117 11.65 16.40 13.73
C ARG A 117 10.30 16.72 14.36
N ASP A 118 9.91 16.00 15.40
CA ASP A 118 8.63 16.14 16.07
C ASP A 118 8.48 17.53 16.70
N ALA A 119 9.53 18.00 17.39
CA ALA A 119 9.56 19.35 17.94
C ALA A 119 9.39 20.43 16.86
N LYS A 120 10.01 20.27 15.69
CA LYS A 120 9.88 21.20 14.57
C LYS A 120 8.50 21.13 13.92
N PHE A 121 7.97 19.94 13.73
CA PHE A 121 6.65 19.73 13.16
C PHE A 121 5.57 20.39 14.01
N LYS A 122 5.63 20.20 15.33
CA LYS A 122 4.76 20.85 16.31
C LYS A 122 4.88 22.37 16.29
N GLU A 123 6.10 22.90 16.15
CA GLU A 123 6.34 24.35 16.04
C GLU A 123 5.67 24.94 14.79
N ASP A 124 5.80 24.27 13.64
CA ASP A 124 5.24 24.72 12.37
C ASP A 124 3.70 24.65 12.37
N VAL A 125 3.11 23.60 12.93
CA VAL A 125 1.65 23.48 13.10
C VAL A 125 1.11 24.57 14.02
N ARG A 126 1.80 24.88 15.13
CA ARG A 126 1.41 25.96 16.05
C ARG A 126 1.47 27.33 15.41
N ARG A 127 2.41 27.55 14.48
CA ARG A 127 2.52 28.79 13.71
C ARG A 127 1.35 28.96 12.73
N ILE A 128 0.87 27.85 12.15
CA ILE A 128 -0.27 27.83 11.24
C ILE A 128 -1.60 28.00 11.98
N ALA A 129 -1.73 27.44 13.19
CA ALA A 129 -2.96 27.45 13.99
C ALA A 129 -2.74 28.13 15.36
N PRO A 130 -2.55 29.46 15.41
CA PRO A 130 -2.25 30.16 16.66
C PRO A 130 -3.41 30.17 17.68
N GLY A 131 -4.65 29.95 17.23
CA GLY A 131 -5.85 29.93 18.06
C GLY A 131 -6.19 28.57 18.69
N ALA A 132 -5.44 27.52 18.41
CA ALA A 132 -5.72 26.17 18.88
C ALA A 132 -5.20 25.94 20.32
N ASP A 133 -5.99 25.28 21.16
CA ASP A 133 -5.55 24.78 22.47
C ASP A 133 -4.46 23.71 22.31
N SER A 134 -3.65 23.48 23.36
CA SER A 134 -2.58 22.47 23.39
C SER A 134 -3.01 21.07 22.93
N SER A 135 -4.21 20.63 23.31
CA SER A 135 -4.81 19.34 22.89
C SER A 135 -5.18 19.36 21.40
N GLN A 136 -5.71 20.47 20.92
CA GLN A 136 -6.11 20.68 19.54
C GLN A 136 -4.89 20.79 18.61
N VAL A 137 -3.80 21.40 19.08
CA VAL A 137 -2.52 21.45 18.35
C VAL A 137 -1.99 20.03 18.11
N MET A 138 -2.06 19.14 19.11
CA MET A 138 -1.61 17.75 18.96
C MET A 138 -2.48 16.96 17.97
N ASN A 139 -3.80 17.15 18.00
CA ASN A 139 -4.69 16.53 17.02
C ASN A 139 -4.45 17.08 15.59
N LEU A 140 -4.21 18.38 15.46
CA LEU A 140 -3.85 19.00 14.18
C LEU A 140 -2.48 18.50 13.67
N GLU A 141 -1.51 18.33 14.55
CA GLU A 141 -0.19 17.77 14.23
C GLU A 141 -0.32 16.36 13.62
N ASN A 142 -1.03 15.47 14.32
CA ASN A 142 -1.28 14.11 13.87
C ASN A 142 -2.08 14.06 12.56
N LEU A 143 -3.04 14.98 12.38
CA LEU A 143 -3.82 15.10 11.14
C LEU A 143 -2.93 15.51 9.95
N VAL A 144 -2.03 16.47 10.17
CA VAL A 144 -1.08 16.92 9.14
C VAL A 144 -0.09 15.80 8.82
N GLU A 145 0.41 15.07 9.83
CA GLU A 145 1.31 13.94 9.62
C GLU A 145 0.64 12.80 8.84
N ALA A 146 -0.62 12.46 9.14
CA ALA A 146 -1.38 11.48 8.36
C ALA A 146 -1.57 11.92 6.90
N SER A 147 -1.83 13.21 6.67
CA SER A 147 -1.98 13.79 5.33
C SER A 147 -0.66 13.82 4.56
N TRP A 148 0.44 14.08 5.26
CA TRP A 148 1.80 13.99 4.73
C TRP A 148 2.16 12.56 4.32
N ALA A 149 1.84 11.57 5.16
CA ALA A 149 2.07 10.15 4.86
C ALA A 149 1.35 9.71 3.59
N LEU A 150 0.06 10.08 3.44
CA LEU A 150 -0.72 9.82 2.23
C LEU A 150 -0.14 10.47 0.97
N ASN A 151 0.32 11.72 1.09
CA ASN A 151 0.99 12.42 -0.01
C ASN A 151 2.29 11.73 -0.43
N THR A 152 3.07 11.25 0.54
CA THR A 152 4.32 10.53 0.33
C THR A 152 4.08 9.20 -0.37
N ILE A 153 3.14 8.39 0.11
CA ILE A 153 2.72 7.13 -0.52
C ILE A 153 2.33 7.38 -1.98
N TYR A 154 1.45 8.35 -2.25
CA TYR A 154 1.03 8.67 -3.61
C TYR A 154 2.21 9.03 -4.53
N ARG A 155 3.14 9.88 -4.07
CA ARG A 155 4.30 10.32 -4.86
C ARG A 155 5.23 9.16 -5.21
N ILE A 156 5.52 8.29 -4.25
CA ILE A 156 6.40 7.12 -4.42
C ILE A 156 5.79 6.15 -5.44
N ILE A 157 4.51 5.81 -5.28
CA ILE A 157 3.82 4.87 -6.18
C ILE A 157 3.66 5.45 -7.57
N ARG A 158 3.34 6.74 -7.69
CA ARG A 158 3.31 7.45 -8.97
C ARG A 158 4.67 7.42 -9.67
N HIS A 159 5.76 7.60 -8.92
CA HIS A 159 7.11 7.56 -9.47
C HIS A 159 7.43 6.18 -10.07
N PHE A 160 7.20 5.09 -9.33
CA PHE A 160 7.43 3.74 -9.82
C PHE A 160 6.50 3.36 -10.98
N TYR A 161 5.24 3.80 -10.96
CA TYR A 161 4.31 3.60 -12.08
C TYR A 161 4.81 4.27 -13.36
N LEU A 162 5.21 5.55 -13.29
CA LEU A 162 5.75 6.27 -14.45
C LEU A 162 7.07 5.67 -14.93
N MET A 163 7.92 5.24 -14.01
CA MET A 163 9.18 4.54 -14.33
C MET A 163 8.91 3.23 -15.05
N GLY A 164 8.03 2.38 -14.52
CA GLY A 164 7.63 1.11 -15.15
C GLY A 164 7.01 1.33 -16.53
N LYS A 165 6.14 2.34 -16.68
CA LYS A 165 5.51 2.69 -17.95
C LYS A 165 6.52 3.20 -19.01
N LYS A 166 7.50 4.02 -18.60
CA LYS A 166 8.48 4.61 -19.53
C LYS A 166 9.59 3.63 -19.92
N THR A 167 10.08 2.84 -18.96
CA THR A 167 11.13 1.84 -19.19
C THR A 167 10.58 0.54 -19.79
N ASN A 168 9.26 0.35 -19.74
CA ASN A 168 8.57 -0.90 -20.10
C ASN A 168 9.14 -2.11 -19.35
N SER A 169 9.62 -1.89 -18.12
CA SER A 169 10.20 -2.92 -17.27
C SER A 169 9.10 -3.75 -16.61
N ILE A 170 9.01 -5.01 -17.01
CA ILE A 170 8.07 -6.00 -16.45
C ILE A 170 8.22 -6.16 -14.94
N PHE A 171 9.46 -6.20 -14.45
CA PHE A 171 9.72 -6.46 -13.04
C PHE A 171 9.17 -5.35 -12.14
N ILE A 172 9.32 -4.07 -12.55
CA ILE A 172 8.78 -2.94 -11.80
C ILE A 172 7.25 -3.02 -11.74
N ILE A 173 6.60 -3.36 -12.85
CA ILE A 173 5.14 -3.40 -12.95
C ILE A 173 4.56 -4.54 -12.12
N ILE A 174 5.15 -5.74 -12.18
CA ILE A 174 4.73 -6.89 -11.35
C ILE A 174 4.92 -6.58 -9.86
N GLN A 175 6.09 -6.04 -9.48
CA GLN A 175 6.37 -5.68 -8.09
C GLN A 175 5.35 -4.67 -7.56
N LEU A 176 5.02 -3.67 -8.38
CA LEU A 176 4.05 -2.65 -8.02
C LEU A 176 2.65 -3.24 -7.91
N GLN A 177 2.22 -4.08 -8.85
CA GLN A 177 0.92 -4.77 -8.81
C GLN A 177 0.78 -5.61 -7.54
N ALA A 178 1.81 -6.36 -7.16
CA ALA A 178 1.78 -7.23 -5.99
C ALA A 178 1.68 -6.44 -4.67
N LEU A 179 2.38 -5.31 -4.56
CA LEU A 179 2.39 -4.50 -3.34
C LEU A 179 1.20 -3.54 -3.24
N LEU A 180 0.61 -3.14 -4.36
CA LEU A 180 -0.45 -2.13 -4.41
C LEU A 180 -1.65 -2.42 -3.49
N PRO A 181 -2.17 -3.66 -3.37
CA PRO A 181 -3.28 -3.94 -2.45
C PRO A 181 -2.93 -3.65 -0.99
N LEU A 182 -1.73 -4.02 -0.54
CA LEU A 182 -1.26 -3.75 0.81
C LEU A 182 -1.13 -2.24 1.06
N ILE A 183 -0.59 -1.52 0.08
CA ILE A 183 -0.41 -0.07 0.16
C ILE A 183 -1.76 0.67 0.18
N ILE A 184 -2.76 0.18 -0.55
CA ILE A 184 -4.11 0.73 -0.50
C ILE A 184 -4.73 0.53 0.88
N GLN A 185 -4.55 -0.64 1.50
CA GLN A 185 -5.03 -0.91 2.86
C GLN A 185 -4.36 -0.02 3.89
N GLU A 186 -3.03 0.15 3.79
CA GLU A 186 -2.26 1.06 4.63
C GLU A 186 -2.74 2.50 4.47
N ALA A 187 -2.91 2.99 3.23
CA ALA A 187 -3.44 4.32 2.95
C ALA A 187 -4.87 4.50 3.47
N GLU A 188 -5.71 3.47 3.42
CA GLU A 188 -7.06 3.50 3.98
C GLU A 188 -7.04 3.63 5.51
N ALA A 189 -6.11 2.95 6.19
CA ALA A 189 -5.90 3.11 7.63
C ALA A 189 -5.44 4.53 7.98
N TYR A 190 -4.49 5.11 7.22
CA TYR A 190 -4.07 6.50 7.41
C TYR A 190 -5.21 7.50 7.19
N LEU A 191 -6.06 7.28 6.18
CA LEU A 191 -7.23 8.12 5.95
C LEU A 191 -8.25 7.99 7.09
N GLY A 192 -8.44 6.78 7.63
CA GLY A 192 -9.25 6.55 8.82
C GLY A 192 -8.71 7.30 10.04
N ALA A 193 -7.39 7.25 10.24
CA ALA A 193 -6.73 7.99 11.32
C ALA A 193 -6.88 9.51 11.16
N ALA A 194 -6.68 10.04 9.95
CA ALA A 194 -6.89 11.45 9.66
C ALA A 194 -8.31 11.92 10.03
N LYS A 195 -9.35 11.13 9.71
CA LYS A 195 -10.73 11.46 10.10
C LYS A 195 -10.91 11.54 11.62
N ALA A 196 -10.35 10.57 12.35
CA ALA A 196 -10.43 10.55 13.80
C ALA A 196 -9.70 11.74 14.45
N PHE A 197 -8.50 12.10 13.94
CA PHE A 197 -7.77 13.27 14.43
C PHE A 197 -8.51 14.58 14.15
N ALA A 198 -9.17 14.69 12.98
CA ALA A 198 -10.01 15.84 12.67
C ALA A 198 -11.22 15.97 13.63
N GLU A 199 -11.75 14.85 14.12
CA GLU A 199 -12.81 14.81 15.14
C GLU A 199 -12.28 14.95 16.58
N GLY A 200 -10.96 15.06 16.76
CA GLY A 200 -10.31 15.20 18.07
C GLY A 200 -10.22 13.89 18.87
N GLN A 201 -10.40 12.73 18.22
CA GLN A 201 -10.27 11.42 18.85
C GLN A 201 -8.78 11.03 18.94
N PRO A 202 -8.27 10.65 20.14
CA PRO A 202 -6.90 10.20 20.29
C PRO A 202 -6.72 8.80 19.67
N ILE A 203 -5.91 8.70 18.63
CA ILE A 203 -5.44 7.43 18.07
C ILE A 203 -3.96 7.28 18.42
N GLY A 204 -3.66 6.33 19.32
CA GLY A 204 -2.32 6.11 19.86
C GLY A 204 -2.37 5.62 21.30
N ASP A 205 -2.99 6.40 22.20
CA ASP A 205 -3.12 6.04 23.62
C ASP A 205 -4.29 5.07 23.89
N GLY A 206 -5.23 4.93 22.95
CA GLY A 206 -6.39 4.05 23.08
C GLY A 206 -6.20 2.63 22.53
N ILE A 207 -5.26 2.40 21.61
CA ILE A 207 -5.05 1.07 20.98
C ILE A 207 -4.50 0.06 21.99
N GLY A 208 -3.56 0.45 22.86
CA GLY A 208 -3.03 -0.43 23.90
C GLY A 208 -4.13 -0.98 24.82
N PRO A 209 -4.96 -0.12 25.44
CA PRO A 209 -6.12 -0.56 26.25
C PRO A 209 -7.20 -1.31 25.44
N LEU A 210 -7.46 -0.95 24.17
CA LEU A 210 -8.44 -1.65 23.33
C LEU A 210 -7.97 -3.04 22.89
N VAL A 211 -6.68 -3.20 22.57
CA VAL A 211 -6.09 -4.50 22.24
C VAL A 211 -5.98 -5.36 23.49
N ALA A 212 -5.54 -4.80 24.63
CA ALA A 212 -5.52 -5.48 25.92
C ALA A 212 -6.92 -5.94 26.35
N SER A 213 -7.94 -5.07 26.24
CA SER A 213 -9.32 -5.46 26.58
C SER A 213 -9.91 -6.49 25.62
N ARG A 214 -9.53 -6.50 24.33
CA ARG A 214 -9.93 -7.56 23.40
C ARG A 214 -9.24 -8.89 23.69
N LEU A 215 -7.96 -8.88 24.09
CA LEU A 215 -7.23 -10.06 24.54
C LEU A 215 -7.85 -10.62 25.84
N MET A 216 -8.09 -9.77 26.84
CA MET A 216 -8.75 -10.19 28.09
C MET A 216 -10.17 -10.73 27.85
N LYS A 217 -10.90 -10.19 26.86
CA LYS A 217 -12.23 -10.68 26.48
C LYS A 217 -12.21 -11.98 25.69
N ALA A 218 -11.13 -12.24 24.93
CA ALA A 218 -10.92 -13.51 24.24
C ALA A 218 -10.52 -14.60 25.26
N GLU A 219 -9.64 -14.29 26.19
CA GLU A 219 -9.16 -15.20 27.23
C GLU A 219 -10.25 -15.51 28.27
N GLY A 220 -11.08 -14.52 28.62
CA GLY A 220 -12.28 -14.72 29.43
C GLY A 220 -13.39 -15.55 28.75
N ARG A 221 -13.28 -15.80 27.43
CA ARG A 221 -14.20 -16.69 26.68
C ARG A 221 -13.70 -18.13 26.57
N GLU A 222 -12.40 -18.38 26.78
CA GLU A 222 -11.85 -19.74 26.84
C GLU A 222 -11.91 -20.33 28.26
N GLY A 223 -12.10 -19.49 29.29
CA GLY A 223 -12.25 -19.92 30.69
C GLY A 223 -13.68 -20.17 31.19
N CYS A 224 -14.72 -19.80 30.45
CA CYS A 224 -16.13 -20.03 30.82
C CYS A 224 -16.81 -21.04 29.89
N GLY A 225 -16.21 -22.22 29.77
CA GLY A 225 -16.87 -23.44 29.30
C GLY A 225 -17.21 -24.35 30.47
N GLY A 226 -18.06 -23.88 31.40
CA GLY A 226 -18.45 -24.71 32.54
C GLY A 226 -19.04 -23.97 33.74
N CYS A 227 -20.22 -23.39 33.55
CA CYS A 227 -21.26 -23.17 34.59
C CYS A 227 -22.54 -23.01 33.77
N GLY A 228 -23.35 -24.05 33.59
CA GLY A 228 -24.21 -24.55 34.65
C GLY A 228 -25.52 -23.75 34.57
N ASP A 229 -26.32 -24.04 33.54
CA ASP A 229 -27.72 -23.65 33.51
C ASP A 229 -28.43 -24.49 34.58
N ASP A 230 -28.63 -23.91 35.77
CA ASP A 230 -29.57 -24.42 36.76
C ASP A 230 -30.31 -23.24 37.42
N ASP A 231 -31.63 -23.42 37.49
CA ASP A 231 -32.62 -22.79 38.34
C ASP A 231 -32.99 -21.32 38.05
N GLY A 232 -34.24 -20.95 37.76
CA GLY A 232 -35.50 -21.51 38.23
C GLY A 232 -36.08 -20.65 39.36
N GLY A 233 -37.11 -19.86 39.03
CA GLY A 233 -38.15 -19.50 40.01
C GLY A 233 -38.08 -18.11 40.68
N SER A 234 -39.20 -17.40 40.47
CA SER A 234 -39.78 -16.27 41.23
C SER A 234 -39.25 -14.86 40.95
#